data_AF-A8SDJ7-F1
#
_entry.id   AF-A8SDJ7-F1
#
_cell.length_a   1.000
_cell.length_b   1.000
_cell.length_c   1.000
_cell.angle_alpha   90.00
_cell.angle_beta   90.00
_cell.angle_gamma   90.00
#
_symmetry.space_group_name_H-M   'P 1'
#
loop_
_entity.id
_entity.type
_entity.pdbx_description
1 polymer ?
#
loop_
_entity_poly.entity_id
_entity_poly.type
_entity_poly.pdbx_seq_one_letter_code
_entity_poly.pdbx_strand_id
1 'polypeptide(L)'
;WKFLLAFASGMGLPQILRWIWWRTNAWTELSGMITALILSMILYPSCPNVRWEYLLFWVAIGSVAVSILVTFLTPPVPQNTLEDFIKRVDPIGFWKGEDNKKRLEDFYKKIFLWLLGTVALFFGMFSLGYFFLLQFWQGFFCLFGFVFLGILYWKKNLVEIDKL
;
A
#
# COMPACT_ATOMS: atom_id res chain seq x y z
N TRP A 1 -0.72 -7.31 23.14
CA TRP A 1 -1.29 -6.97 21.82
C TRP A 1 -0.82 -5.60 21.29
N LYS A 2 -0.82 -4.51 22.09
CA LYS A 2 -0.37 -3.16 21.65
C LYS A 2 1.04 -3.12 21.05
N PHE A 3 2.00 -3.81 21.68
CA PHE A 3 3.38 -3.90 21.20
C PHE A 3 3.51 -4.69 19.88
N LEU A 4 2.71 -5.75 19.72
CA LEU A 4 2.68 -6.54 18.47
C LEU A 4 2.12 -5.72 17.31
N LEU A 5 1.11 -4.88 17.56
CA LEU A 5 0.58 -3.95 16.56
C LEU A 5 1.59 -2.86 16.19
N ALA A 6 2.30 -2.29 17.17
CA ALA A 6 3.34 -1.32 16.91
C ALA A 6 4.47 -1.93 16.05
N PHE A 7 4.89 -3.16 16.37
CA PHE A 7 5.87 -3.90 15.58
C PHE A 7 5.37 -4.20 14.15
N ALA A 8 4.13 -4.69 14.01
CA ALA A 8 3.51 -4.96 12.71
C ALA A 8 3.38 -3.69 11.85
N SER A 9 3.13 -2.53 12.48
CA SER A 9 3.02 -1.25 11.78
C SER A 9 4.33 -0.82 11.10
N GLY A 10 5.48 -1.22 11.67
CA GLY A 10 6.80 -0.95 11.07
C GLY A 10 7.20 -1.90 9.94
N MET A 11 6.54 -3.06 9.83
CA MET A 11 6.83 -4.06 8.79
C MET A 11 6.02 -3.81 7.51
N GLY A 12 4.78 -3.30 7.64
CA GLY A 12 3.82 -3.27 6.53
C GLY A 12 4.29 -2.48 5.31
N LEU A 13 4.66 -1.21 5.49
CA LEU A 13 5.00 -0.36 4.35
C LEU A 13 6.34 -0.73 3.68
N PRO A 14 7.44 -1.02 4.41
CA PRO A 14 8.67 -1.50 3.79
C PRO A 14 8.47 -2.76 2.94
N GLN A 15 7.60 -3.67 3.38
CA GLN A 15 7.30 -4.90 2.64
C GLN A 15 6.60 -4.60 1.30
N ILE A 16 5.63 -3.68 1.30
CA ILE A 16 4.97 -3.24 0.06
C ILE A 16 5.98 -2.56 -0.86
N LEU A 17 6.83 -1.69 -0.31
CA LEU A 17 7.84 -0.96 -1.04
C LEU A 17 8.81 -1.89 -1.79
N ARG A 18 9.11 -3.06 -1.23
CA ARG A 18 9.93 -4.08 -1.88
C ARG A 18 9.35 -4.62 -3.19
N TRP A 19 8.04 -4.77 -3.26
CA TRP A 19 7.40 -5.29 -4.48
C TRP A 19 7.34 -4.25 -5.59
N ILE A 20 7.28 -2.96 -5.23
CA ILE A 20 7.07 -1.87 -6.19
C ILE A 20 8.33 -1.05 -6.49
N TRP A 21 9.42 -1.18 -5.72
CA TRP A 21 10.60 -0.33 -5.86
C TRP A 21 11.91 -1.11 -5.80
N TRP A 22 12.68 -1.04 -6.89
CA TRP A 22 13.93 -1.77 -7.11
C TRP A 22 15.07 -1.50 -6.12
N ARG A 23 15.02 -0.37 -5.38
CA ARG A 23 16.06 0.01 -4.39
C ARG A 23 15.89 -0.68 -3.04
N THR A 24 14.71 -1.22 -2.78
CA THR A 24 14.35 -1.75 -1.47
C THR A 24 15.06 -3.08 -1.22
N ASN A 25 15.82 -3.14 -0.13
CA ASN A 25 16.62 -4.30 0.23
C ASN A 25 16.11 -4.92 1.54
N ALA A 26 16.63 -6.08 1.92
CA ALA A 26 16.36 -6.69 3.23
C ALA A 26 16.72 -5.74 4.40
N TRP A 27 17.71 -4.87 4.23
CA TRP A 27 18.07 -3.83 5.19
C TRP A 27 16.97 -2.77 5.39
N THR A 28 16.18 -2.47 4.37
CA THR A 28 15.03 -1.56 4.46
C THR A 28 13.94 -2.13 5.36
N GLU A 29 13.61 -3.41 5.19
CA GLU A 29 12.61 -4.10 6.02
C GLU A 29 13.11 -4.21 7.46
N LEU A 30 14.35 -4.66 7.65
CA LEU A 30 14.93 -4.86 8.98
C LEU A 30 15.04 -3.55 9.76
N SER A 31 15.47 -2.47 9.11
CA SER A 31 15.56 -1.15 9.75
C SER A 31 14.18 -0.60 10.13
N GLY A 32 13.14 -0.81 9.32
CA GLY A 32 11.77 -0.44 9.68
C GLY A 32 11.28 -1.19 10.93
N MET A 33 11.51 -2.50 11.00
CA MET A 33 11.13 -3.34 12.13
C MET A 33 11.90 -2.95 13.41
N ILE A 34 13.22 -2.78 13.33
CA ILE A 34 14.07 -2.35 14.46
C ILE A 34 13.66 -0.96 14.93
N THR A 35 13.43 -0.03 14.00
CA THR A 35 13.01 1.33 14.35
C THR A 35 11.66 1.34 15.04
N ALA A 36 10.68 0.57 14.54
CA ALA A 36 9.38 0.47 15.19
C ALA A 36 9.48 -0.10 16.61
N LEU A 37 10.35 -1.10 16.80
CA LEU A 37 10.65 -1.67 18.11
C LEU A 37 11.23 -0.61 19.06
N ILE A 38 12.29 0.09 18.64
CA ILE A 38 12.97 1.12 19.45
C ILE A 38 12.01 2.27 19.76
N LEU A 39 11.32 2.80 18.75
CA LEU A 39 10.36 3.88 18.92
C LEU A 39 9.25 3.49 19.88
N SER A 40 8.72 2.26 19.79
CA SER A 40 7.72 1.79 20.73
C SER A 40 8.26 1.75 22.17
N MET A 41 9.49 1.26 22.37
CA MET A 41 10.12 1.20 23.70
C MET A 41 10.38 2.58 24.32
N ILE A 42 10.55 3.62 23.50
CA ILE A 42 10.79 4.99 23.96
C ILE A 42 9.47 5.74 24.17
N LEU A 43 8.58 5.72 23.16
CA LEU A 43 7.35 6.53 23.15
C LEU A 43 6.32 6.05 24.19
N TYR A 44 6.19 4.74 24.42
CA TYR A 44 5.21 4.22 25.37
C TYR A 44 5.51 4.62 26.84
N PRO A 45 6.76 4.52 27.33
CA PRO A 45 7.10 4.96 28.69
C PRO A 45 7.20 6.49 28.83
N SER A 46 7.69 7.20 27.81
CA SER A 46 7.91 8.65 27.90
C SER A 46 6.61 9.48 27.82
N CYS A 47 5.56 8.94 27.20
CA CYS A 47 4.29 9.65 27.00
C CYS A 47 3.08 8.84 27.49
N PRO A 48 3.00 8.49 28.79
CA PRO A 48 1.93 7.63 29.33
C PRO A 48 0.54 8.27 29.25
N ASN A 49 0.47 9.60 29.20
CA ASN A 49 -0.78 10.36 29.13
C ASN A 49 -1.36 10.48 27.71
N VAL A 50 -0.60 10.08 26.68
CA VAL A 50 -1.03 10.17 25.28
C VAL A 50 -1.75 8.89 24.89
N ARG A 51 -2.84 9.02 24.13
CA ARG A 51 -3.58 7.85 23.66
C ARG A 51 -2.69 6.96 22.76
N TRP A 52 -2.82 5.66 22.94
CA TRP A 52 -1.98 4.66 22.28
C TRP A 52 -2.09 4.69 20.74
N GLU A 53 -3.22 5.11 20.19
CA GLU A 53 -3.44 5.24 18.74
C GLU A 53 -2.53 6.30 18.13
N TYR A 54 -2.34 7.43 18.82
CA TYR A 54 -1.43 8.48 18.38
C TYR A 54 0.03 8.02 18.46
N LEU A 55 0.39 7.29 19.52
CA LEU A 55 1.75 6.73 19.65
C LEU A 55 2.03 5.74 18.51
N LEU A 56 1.06 4.87 18.18
CA LEU A 56 1.19 3.92 17.08
C LEU A 56 1.35 4.63 15.72
N PHE A 57 0.61 5.72 15.50
CA PHE A 57 0.78 6.54 14.29
C PHE A 57 2.21 7.10 14.16
N TRP A 58 2.78 7.63 15.24
CA TRP A 58 4.15 8.13 15.25
C TRP A 58 5.20 7.03 15.06
N VAL A 59 5.00 5.86 15.67
CA VAL A 59 5.87 4.69 15.48
C VAL A 59 5.84 4.22 14.01
N ALA A 60 4.66 4.15 13.41
CA ALA A 60 4.49 3.76 12.01
C ALA A 60 5.17 4.74 11.05
N ILE A 61 4.95 6.05 11.22
CA ILE A 61 5.60 7.05 10.35
C ILE A 61 7.11 7.08 10.58
N GLY A 62 7.57 7.02 11.82
CA GLY A 62 9.00 7.03 12.15
C GLY A 62 9.74 5.83 11.58
N SER A 63 9.18 4.63 11.69
CA SER A 63 9.76 3.42 11.10
C SER A 63 9.83 3.47 9.58
N VAL A 64 8.80 4.01 8.93
CA VAL A 64 8.81 4.27 7.48
C VAL A 64 9.90 5.25 7.09
N ALA A 65 9.99 6.39 7.78
CA ALA A 65 10.99 7.41 7.49
C ALA A 65 12.42 6.83 7.60
N VAL A 66 12.71 6.09 8.67
CA VAL A 66 14.02 5.46 8.84
C VAL A 66 14.26 4.38 7.78
N SER A 67 13.26 3.56 7.45
CA SER A 67 13.40 2.55 6.39
C SER A 67 13.78 3.19 5.04
N ILE A 68 13.14 4.31 4.68
CA ILE A 68 13.44 5.06 3.46
C ILE A 68 14.86 5.64 3.52
N LEU A 69 15.25 6.25 4.64
CA LEU A 69 16.61 6.76 4.84
C LEU A 69 17.67 5.66 4.69
N VAL A 70 17.45 4.51 5.34
CA VAL A 70 18.34 3.35 5.24
C VAL A 70 18.40 2.81 3.82
N THR A 71 17.31 2.86 3.08
CA THR A 71 17.28 2.46 1.65
C THR A 71 18.22 3.32 0.81
N PHE A 72 18.31 4.63 1.09
CA PHE A 72 19.23 5.52 0.38
C PHE A 72 20.68 5.38 0.84
N LEU A 73 20.91 5.01 2.11
CA LEU A 73 22.25 4.81 2.68
C LEU A 73 22.86 3.44 2.33
N THR A 74 22.04 2.43 2.08
CA THR A 74 22.49 1.06 1.80
C THR A 74 22.85 0.91 0.31
N PRO A 75 23.95 0.21 -0.03
CA PRO A 75 24.29 -0.05 -1.43
C PRO A 75 23.15 -0.81 -2.15
N PRO A 76 22.87 -0.48 -3.42
CA PRO A 76 21.87 -1.19 -4.20
C PRO A 76 22.28 -2.64 -4.49
N VAL A 77 21.30 -3.49 -4.76
CA VAL A 77 21.53 -4.88 -5.23
C VAL A 77 22.34 -4.86 -6.53
N PRO A 78 23.27 -5.81 -6.75
CA PRO A 78 24.00 -5.94 -8.00
C PRO A 78 23.07 -6.00 -9.22
N GLN A 79 23.42 -5.26 -10.27
CA GLN A 79 22.61 -5.10 -11.47
C GLN A 79 22.30 -6.44 -12.16
N ASN A 80 23.26 -7.37 -12.19
CA ASN A 80 23.08 -8.69 -12.81
C ASN A 80 21.96 -9.50 -12.13
N THR A 81 21.92 -9.52 -10.80
CA THR A 81 20.86 -10.21 -10.04
C THR A 81 19.50 -9.55 -10.24
N LEU A 82 19.48 -8.22 -10.33
CA LEU A 82 18.26 -7.46 -10.59
C LEU A 82 17.68 -7.78 -11.97
N GLU A 83 18.52 -7.83 -13.00
CA GLU A 83 18.10 -8.15 -14.37
C GLU A 83 17.59 -9.59 -14.50
N ASP A 84 18.28 -10.55 -13.87
CA ASP A 84 17.83 -11.94 -13.84
C ASP A 84 16.47 -12.10 -13.13
N PHE A 85 16.26 -11.37 -12.03
CA PHE A 85 14.98 -11.33 -11.34
C PHE A 85 13.88 -10.73 -12.21
N ILE A 86 14.16 -9.59 -12.85
CA ILE A 86 13.23 -8.89 -13.73
C ILE A 86 12.80 -9.78 -14.90
N LYS A 87 13.74 -10.50 -15.53
CA LYS A 87 13.43 -11.41 -16.65
C LYS A 87 12.55 -12.58 -16.23
N ARG A 88 12.68 -13.05 -14.98
CA ARG A 88 11.92 -14.21 -14.47
C ARG A 88 10.54 -13.85 -13.97
N VAL A 89 10.39 -12.69 -13.33
CA VAL A 89 9.18 -12.34 -12.56
C VAL A 89 8.33 -11.27 -13.24
N ASP A 90 8.91 -10.47 -14.15
CA ASP A 90 8.29 -9.28 -14.75
C ASP A 90 7.52 -8.42 -13.73
N PRO A 91 8.23 -7.87 -12.73
CA PRO A 91 7.57 -7.24 -11.60
C PRO A 91 6.90 -5.91 -11.98
N ILE A 92 5.77 -5.62 -11.33
CA ILE A 92 5.05 -4.35 -11.48
C ILE A 92 5.71 -3.24 -10.64
N GLY A 93 5.60 -1.99 -11.10
CA GLY A 93 6.06 -0.81 -10.36
C GLY A 93 7.33 -0.18 -10.92
N PHE A 94 8.08 0.47 -10.04
CA PHE A 94 9.30 1.21 -10.36
C PHE A 94 10.49 0.25 -10.40
N TRP A 95 10.72 -0.36 -11.56
CA TRP A 95 11.86 -1.25 -11.82
C TRP A 95 12.73 -0.72 -12.96
N LYS A 96 14.06 -0.72 -12.77
CA LYS A 96 15.01 -0.28 -13.81
C LYS A 96 15.09 -1.32 -14.94
N GLY A 97 15.14 -0.85 -16.18
CA GLY A 97 15.28 -1.69 -17.37
C GLY A 97 14.71 -1.00 -18.61
N GLU A 98 14.82 -1.67 -19.76
CA GLU A 98 14.40 -1.16 -21.07
C GLU A 98 12.87 -0.92 -21.13
N ASP A 99 12.08 -1.80 -20.50
CA ASP A 99 10.61 -1.72 -20.46
C ASP A 99 10.03 -0.85 -19.31
N ASN A 100 10.86 -0.07 -18.61
CA ASN A 100 10.44 0.68 -17.42
C ASN A 100 9.21 1.58 -17.69
N LYS A 101 9.17 2.25 -18.84
CA LYS A 101 8.04 3.15 -19.19
C LYS A 101 6.72 2.38 -19.31
N LYS A 102 6.73 1.24 -20.01
CA LYS A 102 5.53 0.40 -20.21
C LYS A 102 5.05 -0.16 -18.88
N ARG A 103 5.96 -0.71 -18.07
CA ARG A 103 5.65 -1.22 -16.72
C ARG A 103 5.04 -0.17 -15.82
N LEU A 104 5.55 1.06 -15.88
CA LEU A 104 5.05 2.15 -15.06
C LEU A 104 3.63 2.58 -15.49
N GLU A 105 3.36 2.65 -16.79
CA GLU A 105 2.01 2.91 -17.31
C GLU A 105 1.02 1.83 -16.86
N ASP A 106 1.42 0.56 -16.92
CA ASP A 106 0.58 -0.56 -16.51
C ASP A 106 0.37 -0.59 -14.99
N PHE A 107 1.39 -0.21 -14.21
CA PHE A 107 1.27 -0.03 -12.77
C PHE A 107 0.26 1.06 -12.40
N TYR A 108 0.33 2.24 -13.04
CA TYR A 108 -0.64 3.32 -12.79
C TYR A 108 -2.07 2.93 -13.19
N LYS A 109 -2.25 2.20 -14.30
CA LYS A 109 -3.56 1.68 -14.70
C LYS A 109 -4.11 0.70 -13.67
N LYS A 110 -3.29 -0.25 -13.19
CA LYS A 110 -3.69 -1.21 -12.14
C LYS A 110 -4.05 -0.53 -10.83
N ILE A 111 -3.27 0.49 -10.41
CA ILE A 111 -3.63 1.32 -9.24
C ILE A 111 -4.97 2.02 -9.46
N PHE A 112 -5.17 2.62 -10.63
CA PHE A 112 -6.42 3.31 -10.94
C PHE A 112 -7.63 2.37 -10.91
N LEU A 113 -7.50 1.18 -11.50
CA LEU A 113 -8.53 0.14 -11.47
C LEU A 113 -8.80 -0.35 -10.05
N TRP A 114 -7.74 -0.62 -9.28
CA TRP A 114 -7.86 -1.03 -7.89
C TRP A 114 -8.56 0.03 -7.03
N LEU A 115 -8.20 1.32 -7.20
CA LEU A 115 -8.83 2.43 -6.51
C LEU A 115 -10.32 2.54 -6.89
N LEU A 116 -10.62 2.45 -8.18
CA LEU A 116 -11.98 2.51 -8.70
C LEU A 116 -12.85 1.38 -8.13
N GLY A 117 -12.33 0.15 -8.11
CA GLY A 117 -13.01 -1.00 -7.51
C GLY A 117 -13.18 -0.84 -6.00
N THR A 118 -12.16 -0.35 -5.29
CA THR A 118 -12.22 -0.10 -3.84
C THR A 118 -13.29 0.93 -3.49
N VAL A 119 -13.33 2.06 -4.22
CA VAL A 119 -14.34 3.10 -4.01
C VAL A 119 -15.74 2.57 -4.34
N ALA A 120 -15.89 1.80 -5.43
CA ALA A 120 -17.15 1.14 -5.75
C ALA A 120 -17.62 0.25 -4.58
N LEU A 121 -16.76 -0.63 -4.06
CA LEU A 121 -17.07 -1.49 -2.93
C LEU A 121 -17.52 -0.72 -1.69
N PHE A 122 -16.87 0.42 -1.38
CA PHE A 122 -17.33 1.28 -0.30
C PHE A 122 -18.73 1.84 -0.54
N PHE A 123 -19.03 2.31 -1.76
CA PHE A 123 -20.38 2.73 -2.12
C PHE A 123 -21.41 1.61 -1.94
N GLY A 124 -21.06 0.38 -2.32
CA GLY A 124 -21.92 -0.79 -2.11
C GLY A 124 -22.17 -1.09 -0.63
N MET A 125 -21.10 -1.09 0.18
CA MET A 125 -21.20 -1.29 1.63
C MET A 125 -22.05 -0.21 2.31
N PHE A 126 -21.83 1.07 1.99
CA PHE A 126 -22.60 2.17 2.57
C PHE A 126 -24.05 2.18 2.10
N SER A 127 -24.32 1.83 0.84
CA SER A 127 -25.69 1.68 0.34
C SER A 127 -26.48 0.68 1.16
N LEU A 128 -25.91 -0.51 1.38
CA LEU A 128 -26.49 -1.55 2.22
C LEU A 128 -26.72 -1.06 3.66
N GLY A 129 -25.75 -0.34 4.24
CA GLY A 129 -25.88 0.27 5.57
C GLY A 129 -27.03 1.28 5.67
N TYR A 130 -27.18 2.18 4.68
CA TYR A 130 -28.25 3.18 4.68
C TYR A 130 -29.64 2.58 4.50
N PHE A 131 -29.77 1.48 3.75
CA PHE A 131 -31.05 0.76 3.68
C PHE A 131 -31.45 0.17 5.02
N PHE A 132 -30.50 -0.39 5.79
CA PHE A 132 -30.79 -0.88 7.15
C PHE A 132 -31.18 0.25 8.12
N LEU A 133 -30.63 1.45 7.94
CA LEU A 133 -30.97 2.63 8.74
C LEU A 133 -32.27 3.32 8.28
N LEU A 134 -33.03 2.74 7.34
CA LEU A 134 -34.24 3.30 6.74
C LEU A 134 -34.03 4.67 6.07
N GLN A 135 -32.79 4.99 5.70
CA GLN A 135 -32.39 6.22 5.02
C GLN A 135 -32.31 5.98 3.50
N PHE A 136 -33.48 5.83 2.87
CA PHE A 136 -33.59 5.36 1.48
C PHE A 136 -32.89 6.28 0.46
N TRP A 137 -32.98 7.60 0.63
CA TRP A 137 -32.35 8.55 -0.31
C TRP A 137 -30.83 8.38 -0.40
N GLN A 138 -30.17 8.28 0.76
CA GLN A 138 -28.73 8.03 0.87
C GLN A 138 -28.39 6.62 0.34
N GLY A 139 -29.23 5.62 0.64
CA GLY A 139 -29.08 4.25 0.15
C GLY A 139 -29.08 4.15 -1.37
N PHE A 140 -30.03 4.82 -2.03
CA PHE A 140 -30.12 4.88 -3.49
C PHE A 140 -28.97 5.66 -4.12
N PHE A 141 -28.56 6.79 -3.53
CA PHE A 141 -27.40 7.55 -4.01
C PHE A 141 -26.14 6.68 -4.00
N CYS A 142 -25.88 5.99 -2.89
CA CYS A 142 -24.73 5.11 -2.78
C CYS A 142 -24.84 3.89 -3.72
N LEU A 143 -26.05 3.34 -3.93
CA LEU A 143 -26.28 2.24 -4.87
C LEU A 143 -25.96 2.66 -6.30
N PHE A 144 -26.39 3.86 -6.70
CA PHE A 144 -26.06 4.41 -8.01
C PHE A 144 -24.55 4.56 -8.18
N GLY A 145 -23.86 5.10 -7.17
CA GLY A 145 -22.40 5.21 -7.16
C GLY A 145 -21.71 3.86 -7.34
N PHE A 146 -22.17 2.81 -6.66
CA PHE A 146 -21.66 1.45 -6.80
C PHE A 146 -21.81 0.91 -8.21
N VAL A 147 -23.03 0.99 -8.79
CA VAL A 147 -23.31 0.49 -10.14
C VAL A 147 -22.52 1.26 -11.18
N PHE A 148 -22.48 2.59 -11.09
CA PHE A 148 -21.77 3.44 -12.03
C PHE A 148 -20.26 3.16 -12.04
N LEU A 149 -19.62 3.15 -10.86
CA LEU A 149 -18.19 2.86 -10.75
C LEU A 149 -17.87 1.41 -11.10
N GLY A 150 -18.77 0.47 -10.78
CA GLY A 150 -18.66 -0.94 -11.18
C GLY A 150 -18.69 -1.14 -12.69
N ILE A 151 -19.58 -0.46 -13.41
CA ILE A 151 -19.64 -0.48 -14.87
C ILE A 151 -18.37 0.14 -15.47
N LEU A 152 -17.90 1.26 -14.92
CA LEU A 152 -16.64 1.87 -15.37
C LEU A 152 -15.43 0.95 -15.16
N TYR A 153 -15.37 0.25 -14.02
CA TYR A 153 -14.35 -0.74 -13.72
C TYR A 153 -14.40 -1.88 -14.72
N TRP A 154 -15.59 -2.46 -14.93
CA TRP A 154 -15.80 -3.56 -15.87
C TRP A 154 -15.37 -3.19 -17.30
N LYS A 155 -15.79 -2.01 -17.78
CA LYS A 155 -15.44 -1.53 -19.13
C LYS A 155 -13.93 -1.33 -19.29
N LYS A 156 -13.25 -0.74 -18.30
CA LYS A 156 -11.80 -0.54 -18.37
C LYS A 156 -11.02 -1.84 -18.26
N ASN A 157 -11.50 -2.80 -17.46
CA ASN A 157 -10.87 -4.10 -17.28
C ASN A 157 -10.98 -4.99 -18.54
N LEU A 158 -12.12 -4.99 -19.23
CA LEU A 158 -12.29 -5.73 -20.49
C LEU A 158 -11.33 -5.25 -21.58
N VAL A 159 -11.15 -3.93 -21.71
CA VAL A 159 -10.20 -3.33 -22.66
C VAL A 159 -8.74 -3.73 -22.36
N GLU A 160 -8.44 -4.14 -21.14
CA GLU A 160 -7.11 -4.64 -20.76
C GLU A 160 -6.92 -6.11 -21.12
N ILE A 161 -7.96 -6.94 -20.94
CA ILE A 161 -7.94 -8.36 -21.34
C ILE A 161 -7.77 -8.49 -22.86
N ASP A 162 -8.43 -7.64 -23.65
CA ASP A 162 -8.33 -7.65 -25.12
C ASP A 162 -6.96 -7.22 -25.67
N LYS A 163 -6.07 -6.68 -24.82
CA LYS A 163 -4.71 -6.25 -25.19
C LYS A 163 -3.61 -7.25 -24.84
N LEU A 164 -3.95 -8.31 -24.11
CA LEU A 164 -3.06 -9.41 -23.73
C LEU A 164 -3.08 -10.51 -24.79
#